data_AF-A0A520ZU79-F1
#
_entry.id   AF-A0A520ZU79-F1
#
_cell.length_a   1.000
_cell.length_b   1.000
_cell.length_c   1.000
_cell.angle_alpha   90.00
_cell.angle_beta   90.00
_cell.angle_gamma   90.00
#
_symmetry.space_group_name_H-M   'P 1'
#
loop_
_entity.id
_entity.type
_entity.pdbx_description
1 polymer ?
#
loop_
_entity_poly.entity_id
_entity_poly.type
_entity_poly.pdbx_seq_one_letter_code
_entity_poly.pdbx_strand_id
1 'polypeptide(L)'
;MFTKISRNIDWFITKQGDVTSMLIIPLLCVVLYEVVMRYGFNAPTTWGFEMTTFLYGMHYMFGYSYTDVKNGHVRVDIFTSLTSKKTQAIISAFTTAIFFMPVMICMT
;
A
#
# COMPACT_ATOMS: atom_id res chain seq x y z
N MET A 1 27.97 -7.76 -0.49
CA MET A 1 27.22 -7.92 -1.76
C MET A 1 25.73 -7.69 -1.55
N PHE A 2 25.08 -8.44 -0.65
CA PHE A 2 23.65 -8.28 -0.31
C PHE A 2 23.22 -6.86 0.09
N THR A 3 24.07 -6.13 0.81
CA THR A 3 23.78 -4.74 1.24
C THR A 3 23.71 -3.73 0.10
N LYS A 4 24.50 -3.91 -0.97
CA LYS A 4 24.42 -3.05 -2.17
C LYS A 4 23.13 -3.30 -2.94
N ILE A 5 22.72 -4.56 -3.06
CA ILE A 5 21.48 -4.96 -3.73
C ILE A 5 20.28 -4.41 -2.95
N SER A 6 20.24 -4.61 -1.63
CA SER A 6 19.19 -4.07 -0.76
C SER A 6 19.03 -2.58 -0.94
N ARG A 7 20.13 -1.82 -0.89
CA ARG A 7 20.08 -0.35 -1.01
C ARG A 7 19.54 0.14 -2.35
N ASN A 8 19.82 -0.58 -3.43
CA ASN A 8 19.28 -0.25 -4.75
C ASN A 8 17.77 -0.53 -4.81
N ILE A 9 17.32 -1.62 -4.21
CA ILE A 9 15.90 -1.97 -4.07
C ILE A 9 15.19 -0.91 -3.22
N ASP A 10 15.75 -0.55 -2.07
CA ASP A 10 15.17 0.46 -1.16
C ASP A 10 15.03 1.82 -1.84
N TRP A 11 16.04 2.21 -2.64
CA TRP A 11 15.99 3.42 -3.45
C TRP A 11 14.87 3.39 -4.49
N PHE A 12 14.73 2.27 -5.20
CA PHE A 12 13.67 2.08 -6.20
C PHE A 12 12.29 2.15 -5.55
N ILE A 13 12.07 1.42 -4.45
CA ILE A 13 10.82 1.42 -3.69
C ILE A 13 10.49 2.82 -3.20
N THR A 14 11.48 3.55 -2.66
CA THR A 14 11.26 4.92 -2.17
C THR A 14 10.82 5.84 -3.30
N LYS A 15 11.50 5.81 -4.45
CA LYS A 15 11.15 6.65 -5.60
C LYS A 15 9.78 6.29 -6.19
N GLN A 16 9.48 5.01 -6.29
CA GLN A 16 8.17 4.53 -6.72
C GLN A 16 7.07 4.99 -5.77
N GLY A 17 7.28 4.89 -4.46
CA GLY A 17 6.33 5.36 -3.45
C GLY A 17 6.10 6.87 -3.51
N ASP A 18 7.15 7.67 -3.70
CA ASP A 18 7.01 9.12 -3.84
C ASP A 18 6.12 9.48 -5.06
N VAL A 19 6.28 8.79 -6.20
CA VAL A 19 5.45 9.02 -7.40
C VAL A 19 4.02 8.53 -7.19
N THR A 20 3.84 7.32 -6.67
CA THR A 20 2.53 6.69 -6.48
C THR A 20 1.73 7.30 -5.34
N SER A 21 2.39 8.05 -4.43
CA SER A 21 1.70 8.86 -3.42
C SER A 21 0.77 9.89 -4.05
N MET A 22 1.12 10.40 -5.23
CA MET A 22 0.33 11.39 -5.96
C MET A 22 -1.01 10.84 -6.48
N LEU A 23 -1.20 9.51 -6.51
CA LEU A 23 -2.48 8.87 -6.88
C LEU A 23 -3.61 9.24 -5.91
N ILE A 24 -3.30 9.74 -4.71
CA ILE A 24 -4.31 10.26 -3.79
C ILE A 24 -5.09 11.45 -4.37
N ILE A 25 -4.45 12.26 -5.23
CA ILE A 25 -5.07 13.45 -5.84
C ILE A 25 -6.20 13.06 -6.81
N PRO A 26 -5.97 12.23 -7.85
CA PRO A 26 -7.06 11.79 -8.72
C PRO A 26 -8.10 10.95 -7.97
N LEU A 27 -7.69 10.15 -6.97
CA LEU A 27 -8.64 9.43 -6.12
C LEU A 27 -9.60 10.39 -5.40
N LEU A 28 -9.07 11.44 -4.76
CA LEU A 28 -9.88 12.47 -4.10
C LEU A 28 -10.84 13.13 -5.09
N CYS A 29 -10.37 13.48 -6.29
CA CYS A 29 -11.21 14.09 -7.32
C CYS A 29 -12.38 13.18 -7.72
N VAL A 30 -12.14 11.89 -7.94
CA VAL A 30 -13.21 10.93 -8.30
C VAL A 30 -14.22 10.77 -7.16
N VAL A 31 -13.75 10.64 -5.91
CA VAL A 31 -14.64 10.50 -4.75
C VAL A 31 -15.49 11.77 -4.57
N LEU A 32 -14.88 12.96 -4.65
CA LEU A 32 -15.62 14.21 -4.55
C LEU A 32 -16.65 14.37 -5.66
N TYR A 33 -16.28 14.02 -6.89
CA TYR A 33 -17.18 14.04 -8.04
C TYR A 33 -18.38 13.11 -7.80
N GLU A 34 -18.16 11.87 -7.37
CA GLU A 34 -19.22 10.91 -7.09
C GLU A 34 -20.14 11.37 -5.96
N VAL A 35 -19.60 11.97 -4.89
CA VAL A 35 -20.38 12.54 -3.79
C VAL A 35 -21.26 13.69 -4.30
N VAL A 36 -20.71 14.61 -5.09
CA VAL A 36 -21.47 15.73 -5.67
C VAL A 36 -22.56 15.24 -6.60
N MET A 37 -22.26 14.29 -7.48
CA MET A 37 -23.23 13.73 -8.42
C MET A 37 -24.37 12.99 -7.72
N ARG A 38 -24.03 12.21 -6.68
CA ARG A 38 -25.01 11.43 -5.93
C ARG A 38 -25.90 12.29 -5.04
N TYR A 39 -25.32 13.22 -4.27
CA TYR A 39 -26.08 13.98 -3.27
C TYR A 39 -26.53 15.35 -3.76
N GLY A 40 -25.79 15.98 -4.67
CA GLY A 40 -26.15 17.27 -5.26
C GLY A 40 -27.09 17.14 -6.47
N PHE A 41 -26.85 16.14 -7.33
CA PHE A 41 -27.60 15.98 -8.58
C PHE A 41 -28.49 14.73 -8.63
N ASN A 42 -28.48 13.89 -7.59
CA ASN A 42 -29.21 12.62 -7.53
C ASN A 42 -28.97 11.71 -8.76
N ALA A 43 -27.75 11.76 -9.32
CA ALA A 43 -27.35 11.08 -10.55
C ALA A 43 -26.02 10.33 -10.34
N PRO A 44 -26.02 9.19 -9.62
CA PRO A 44 -24.81 8.42 -9.34
C PRO A 44 -24.16 7.90 -10.62
N THR A 45 -22.82 7.81 -10.64
CA THR A 45 -22.10 7.31 -11.82
C THR A 45 -21.87 5.80 -11.74
N THR A 46 -21.86 5.13 -12.89
CA THR A 46 -21.61 3.69 -12.97
C THR A 46 -20.13 3.35 -12.84
N TRP A 47 -19.23 4.27 -13.20
CA TRP A 47 -17.79 4.05 -13.26
C TRP A 47 -17.03 4.52 -12.01
N GLY A 48 -17.62 5.41 -11.20
CA GLY A 48 -16.94 6.02 -10.05
C GLY A 48 -16.41 4.99 -9.07
N PHE A 49 -17.20 3.96 -8.76
CA PHE A 49 -16.79 2.89 -7.85
C PHE A 49 -15.56 2.12 -8.37
N GLU A 50 -15.60 1.63 -9.61
CA GLU A 50 -14.49 0.87 -10.20
C GLU A 50 -13.21 1.70 -10.27
N MET A 51 -13.31 2.97 -10.69
CA MET A 51 -12.17 3.90 -10.73
C MET A 51 -11.56 4.12 -9.34
N THR A 52 -12.38 4.32 -8.31
CA THR A 52 -11.87 4.45 -6.93
C THR A 52 -11.19 3.18 -6.45
N THR A 53 -11.75 2.00 -6.75
CA THR A 53 -11.18 0.70 -6.36
C THR A 53 -9.79 0.51 -6.98
N PHE A 54 -9.63 0.76 -8.28
CA PHE A 54 -8.33 0.60 -8.93
C PHE A 54 -7.29 1.64 -8.47
N LEU A 55 -7.68 2.91 -8.33
CA LEU A 55 -6.79 3.96 -7.85
C LEU A 55 -6.33 3.69 -6.42
N TYR A 56 -7.26 3.29 -5.54
CA TYR A 56 -6.96 2.97 -4.16
C TYR A 56 -6.11 1.70 -4.04
N GLY A 57 -6.42 0.66 -4.82
CA GLY A 57 -5.65 -0.59 -4.86
C GLY A 57 -4.19 -0.35 -5.24
N MET A 58 -3.95 0.39 -6.34
CA MET A 58 -2.58 0.77 -6.74
C MET A 58 -1.88 1.62 -5.67
N HIS A 59 -2.58 2.61 -5.12
CA HIS A 59 -2.00 3.47 -4.08
C HIS A 59 -1.60 2.68 -2.83
N TYR A 60 -2.44 1.74 -2.39
CA TYR A 60 -2.17 0.89 -1.22
C TYR A 60 -1.03 -0.11 -1.47
N MET A 61 -0.99 -0.75 -2.65
CA MET A 61 0.08 -1.68 -3.04
C MET A 61 1.47 -1.06 -2.97
N PHE A 62 1.65 0.12 -3.55
CA PHE A 62 2.93 0.81 -3.55
C PHE A 62 3.20 1.55 -2.23
N GLY A 63 2.15 1.99 -1.54
CA GLY A 63 2.26 2.57 -0.19
C GLY A 63 2.81 1.56 0.82
N TYR A 64 2.40 0.30 0.74
CA TYR A 64 2.90 -0.74 1.63
C TYR A 64 4.42 -0.89 1.56
N SER A 65 4.97 -1.15 0.36
CA SER A 65 6.42 -1.35 0.20
C SER A 65 7.22 -0.12 0.64
N TYR A 66 6.72 1.09 0.36
CA TYR A 66 7.30 2.34 0.84
C TYR A 66 7.36 2.42 2.37
N THR A 67 6.24 2.10 3.03
CA THR A 67 6.18 2.12 4.50
C THR A 67 6.98 0.99 5.13
N ASP A 68 7.14 -0.15 4.45
CA ASP A 68 7.94 -1.27 4.92
C ASP A 68 9.43 -0.93 4.98
N VAL A 69 9.96 -0.31 3.91
CA VAL A 69 11.34 0.22 3.87
C VAL A 69 11.58 1.28 4.94
N LYS A 70 10.58 2.13 5.22
CA LYS A 70 10.68 3.18 6.24
C LYS A 70 10.36 2.73 7.66
N ASN A 71 10.03 1.45 7.88
CA ASN A 71 9.49 0.94 9.15
C ASN A 71 8.29 1.75 9.69
N GLY A 72 7.48 2.29 8.78
CA GLY A 72 6.24 3.00 9.10
C GLY A 72 4.99 2.12 8.98
N HIS A 73 5.11 0.90 8.48
CA HIS A 73 3.99 -0.04 8.46
C HIS A 73 3.67 -0.48 9.89
N VAL A 74 2.39 -0.45 10.27
CA VAL A 74 1.96 -0.89 11.61
C VAL A 74 2.17 -2.40 11.71
N ARG A 75 3.12 -2.82 12.56
CA ARG A 75 3.41 -4.23 12.84
C ARG A 75 3.07 -4.52 14.30
N VAL A 76 2.60 -5.74 14.57
CA VAL A 76 2.31 -6.20 15.92
C VAL A 76 3.57 -6.86 16.49
N ASP A 77 4.28 -6.15 17.36
CA ASP A 77 5.61 -6.58 17.84
C ASP A 77 5.64 -7.27 19.22
N ILE A 78 4.50 -7.79 19.69
CA ILE A 78 4.36 -8.31 21.07
C ILE A 78 5.37 -9.43 21.38
N PHE A 79 5.49 -10.41 20.49
CA PHE A 79 6.39 -11.55 20.67
C PHE A 79 7.67 -11.44 19.82
N THR A 80 7.62 -10.75 18.69
CA THR A 80 8.76 -10.59 17.78
C THR A 80 9.86 -9.70 18.38
N SER A 81 9.50 -8.72 19.21
CA SER A 81 10.46 -7.83 19.89
C SER A 81 11.39 -8.55 20.87
N LEU A 82 11.00 -9.72 21.38
CA LEU A 82 11.79 -10.55 22.30
C LEU A 82 12.76 -11.50 21.58
N THR A 83 12.70 -11.57 20.25
CA THR A 83 13.47 -12.53 19.44
C THR A 83 14.70 -11.90 18.80
N SER A 84 15.62 -12.74 18.29
CA SER A 84 16.80 -12.28 17.56
C SER A 84 16.42 -11.56 16.26
N LYS A 85 17.25 -10.61 15.79
CA LYS A 85 17.01 -9.89 14.51
C LYS A 85 16.81 -10.83 13.31
N LYS A 86 17.48 -11.99 13.30
CA LYS A 86 17.28 -13.00 12.25
C LYS A 86 15.88 -13.61 12.31
N THR A 87 15.44 -13.98 13.50
CA THR A 87 14.09 -14.53 13.73
C THR A 87 13.02 -13.50 13.38
N GLN A 88 13.20 -12.25 13.77
CA GLN A 88 12.28 -11.16 13.42
C GLN A 88 12.15 -10.97 11.91
N ALA A 89 13.26 -11.03 11.16
CA ALA A 89 13.24 -10.93 9.70
C ALA A 89 12.50 -12.11 9.05
N ILE A 90 12.71 -13.34 9.55
CA ILE A 90 12.02 -14.54 9.06
C ILE A 90 10.51 -14.45 9.32
N ILE A 91 10.11 -14.08 10.55
CA ILE A 91 8.69 -13.92 10.90
C ILE A 91 8.06 -12.84 10.03
N SER A 92 8.73 -11.69 9.87
CA SER A 92 8.21 -10.59 9.04
C SER A 92 8.03 -11.02 7.58
N ALA A 93 8.99 -11.75 7.01
CA ALA A 93 8.89 -12.27 5.65
C ALA A 93 7.75 -13.29 5.51
N PHE A 94 7.60 -14.20 6.46
CA PHE A 94 6.55 -15.22 6.48
C PHE A 94 5.16 -14.60 6.61
N THR A 95 4.98 -13.68 7.56
CA THR A 95 3.70 -12.99 7.77
C THR A 95 3.31 -12.16 6.57
N THR A 96 4.27 -11.46 5.96
CA THR A 96 4.05 -10.71 4.71
C THR A 96 3.64 -11.64 3.57
N ALA A 97 4.31 -12.79 3.43
CA ALA A 97 4.01 -13.73 2.35
C ALA A 97 2.63 -14.41 2.48
N ILE A 98 2.20 -14.75 3.70
CA ILE A 98 0.99 -15.57 3.92
C ILE A 98 -0.25 -14.74 4.24
N PHE A 99 -0.12 -13.66 5.01
CA PHE A 99 -1.28 -12.86 5.39
C PHE A 99 -1.45 -11.66 4.50
N PHE A 100 -0.35 -10.98 4.17
CA PHE A 100 -0.43 -9.72 3.42
C PHE A 100 -0.55 -9.96 1.91
N MET A 101 0.33 -10.76 1.32
CA MET A 101 0.38 -10.97 -0.13
C MET A 101 -0.96 -11.48 -0.72
N PRO A 102 -1.68 -12.45 -0.11
CA PRO A 102 -2.94 -12.92 -0.65
C PRO A 102 -4.03 -11.84 -0.62
N VAL A 103 -4.09 -11.03 0.45
CA VAL A 103 -5.02 -9.91 0.54
C VAL A 103 -4.78 -8.93 -0.59
N MET A 104 -3.51 -8.60 -0.86
CA MET A 104 -3.17 -7.68 -1.96
C MET A 104 -3.58 -8.24 -3.32
N ILE A 105 -3.38 -9.53 -3.58
CA ILE A 105 -3.77 -10.18 -4.83
C ILE A 105 -5.31 -10.19 -4.99
N CYS A 106 -6.06 -10.35 -3.91
CA CYS A 106 -7.52 -10.34 -3.93
C CYS A 106 -8.13 -8.93 -3.98
N MET A 107 -7.34 -7.86 -3.84
CA MET A 107 -7.82 -6.47 -3.92
C MET A 107 -7.90 -5.93 -5.36
N THR A 108 -7.65 -6.75 -6.38
CA THR A 108 -7.86 -6.46 -7.81
C THR A 108 -8.91 -7.39 -8.39
#